data_AF-A0A7S1REQ5-F1
#
_entry.id   AF-A0A7S1REQ5-F1
#
_cell.length_a   1.000
_cell.length_b   1.000
_cell.length_c   1.000
_cell.angle_alpha   90.00
_cell.angle_beta   90.00
_cell.angle_gamma   90.00
#
_symmetry.space_group_name_H-M   'P 1'
#
loop_
_entity.id
_entity.type
_entity.pdbx_description
1 polymer ?
#
loop_
_entity_poly.entity_id
_entity_poly.type
_entity_poly.pdbx_seq_one_letter_code
_entity_poly.pdbx_strand_id
1 'polypeptide(L)'
;FGECPLDQGGYFVINGSEKVLIALERMANNFVYAFAKKQPSKYSWVCEIRSALFEGSAGSSGFAVKFLNDMGGKSYCRGQLVCTCPYLRVEVPLVIMFRGLGIVADKDILERLVYDLSDFAMINACRNSIEDSAPINTQELALDFLAKRGPTMGATRDTRIQYARELLQKELLPHIGRTPNIESRKAYFIGYMANRLLLGYLGRNLEDDRDHFGKKRIDLAGALVAASWTGLWRKTIKDTRKALQRQLDRGKTPDIAETMKTVSSLTTGMKYQFATGNWGLDKAGKPVRTGISQGLNRLTFMATLSHLRRMITPLARSGKLVKPRQLHNTHWGLVCPAETPEGQAVGLVKNISLMCYISLGSPQTIIEDFLDEWGVLDLMECSPAHIRKYAKIFLNGIWVGQHERPAELRDTLQLLRRRKDIDSEVSIQQDLKNLEIKISTDCGRCTRPVYIVDYPTQTVLINAEHVEKIKSGEWVWGDLMKNGLIEYLDAEEEECSMIAMFIEDLVKTRAYCRTYTHAEIHPAMIFGI
;
A
#
# COMPACT_ATOMS: atom_id res chain seq x y z
N PHE A 1 -27.37 34.39 -4.15
CA PHE A 1 -26.05 34.31 -3.50
C PHE A 1 -24.94 35.04 -4.27
N GLY A 2 -25.10 35.39 -5.55
CA GLY A 2 -24.03 36.06 -6.31
C GLY A 2 -22.92 35.12 -6.78
N GLU A 3 -23.17 33.81 -6.72
CA GLU A 3 -22.22 32.76 -7.10
C GLU A 3 -22.33 32.42 -8.60
N CYS A 4 -21.22 31.96 -9.18
CA CYS A 4 -21.18 31.48 -10.56
C CYS A 4 -21.72 30.04 -10.65
N PRO A 5 -22.72 29.74 -11.49
CA PRO A 5 -23.24 28.37 -11.66
C PRO A 5 -22.22 27.37 -12.22
N LEU A 6 -21.16 27.86 -12.86
CA LEU A 6 -20.12 27.02 -13.46
C LEU A 6 -19.01 26.65 -12.47
N ASP A 7 -18.95 27.30 -11.30
CA ASP A 7 -17.94 26.95 -10.29
C ASP A 7 -18.19 25.54 -9.76
N GLN A 8 -17.19 24.68 -9.88
CA GLN A 8 -17.24 23.29 -9.44
C GLN A 8 -16.87 23.13 -7.96
N GLY A 9 -16.41 24.19 -7.29
CA GLY A 9 -15.93 24.13 -5.92
C GLY A 9 -14.59 23.38 -5.81
N GLY A 10 -14.43 22.57 -4.77
CA GLY A 10 -13.19 21.81 -4.54
C GLY A 10 -12.03 22.62 -3.93
N TYR A 11 -12.34 23.77 -3.34
CA TYR A 11 -11.36 24.64 -2.66
C TYR A 11 -11.89 25.12 -1.30
N PHE A 12 -11.02 25.75 -0.52
CA PHE A 12 -11.31 26.31 0.79
C PHE A 12 -11.09 27.82 0.76
N VAL A 13 -11.98 28.60 1.37
CA VAL A 13 -11.77 30.04 1.58
C VAL A 13 -11.23 30.28 2.98
N ILE A 14 -9.98 30.73 3.07
CA ILE A 14 -9.26 30.90 4.34
C ILE A 14 -8.67 32.30 4.39
N ASN A 15 -9.11 33.08 5.38
CA ASN A 15 -8.76 34.48 5.54
C ASN A 15 -9.01 35.29 4.25
N GLY A 16 -10.12 35.01 3.56
CA GLY A 16 -10.48 35.65 2.29
C GLY A 16 -9.71 35.17 1.06
N SER A 17 -8.79 34.21 1.20
CA SER A 17 -8.03 33.63 0.07
C SER A 17 -8.51 32.23 -0.27
N GLU A 18 -8.64 31.93 -1.56
CA GLU A 18 -8.99 30.59 -2.05
C GLU A 18 -7.75 29.67 -2.03
N LYS A 19 -7.91 28.49 -1.43
CA LYS A 19 -6.86 27.50 -1.22
C LYS A 19 -7.30 26.13 -1.74
N VAL A 20 -6.45 25.50 -2.53
CA VAL A 20 -6.66 24.12 -3.01
C VAL A 20 -5.65 23.20 -2.36
N LEU A 21 -6.11 22.01 -1.96
CA LEU A 21 -5.24 20.94 -1.51
C LEU A 21 -4.84 20.09 -2.71
N ILE A 22 -3.55 20.03 -2.98
CA ILE A 22 -3.01 19.24 -4.08
C ILE A 22 -2.80 17.80 -3.63
N ALA A 23 -3.25 16.87 -4.45
CA ALA A 23 -3.13 15.45 -4.18
C ALA A 23 -1.65 15.03 -4.12
N LEU A 24 -1.31 14.13 -3.20
CA LEU A 24 0.07 13.65 -3.04
C LEU A 24 0.21 12.19 -3.45
N GLU A 25 1.13 11.93 -4.37
CA GLU A 25 1.55 10.56 -4.71
C GLU A 25 2.44 10.02 -3.59
N ARG A 26 2.15 8.84 -3.06
CA ARG A 26 3.02 8.11 -2.14
C ARG A 26 3.12 6.65 -2.53
N MET A 27 4.19 6.00 -2.06
CA MET A 27 4.26 4.54 -2.13
C MET A 27 3.12 3.93 -1.31
N ALA A 28 2.48 2.90 -1.84
CA ALA A 28 1.51 2.11 -1.12
C ALA A 28 2.19 1.39 0.06
N ASN A 29 1.48 1.34 1.19
CA ASN A 29 1.89 0.53 2.33
C ASN A 29 1.47 -0.92 2.08
N ASN A 30 2.02 -1.87 2.84
CA ASN A 30 1.69 -3.29 2.80
C ASN A 30 2.05 -4.01 1.47
N PHE A 31 2.84 -3.37 0.61
CA PHE A 31 3.46 -4.01 -0.55
C PHE A 31 4.88 -4.49 -0.22
N VAL A 32 5.20 -5.68 -0.72
CA VAL A 32 6.54 -6.29 -0.63
C VAL A 32 7.32 -5.95 -1.89
N TYR A 33 8.53 -5.40 -1.73
CA TYR A 33 9.41 -5.03 -2.83
C TYR A 33 10.73 -5.79 -2.73
N ALA A 34 11.02 -6.66 -3.69
CA ALA A 34 12.28 -7.37 -3.81
C ALA A 34 13.11 -6.83 -4.98
N PHE A 35 14.34 -6.39 -4.70
CA PHE A 35 15.23 -5.85 -5.73
C PHE A 35 16.70 -6.03 -5.37
N ALA A 36 17.55 -6.06 -6.40
CA ALA A 36 18.98 -6.14 -6.22
C ALA A 36 19.57 -4.79 -5.78
N LYS A 37 20.64 -4.84 -5.00
CA LYS A 37 21.41 -3.65 -4.61
C LYS A 37 22.67 -3.56 -5.45
N LYS A 38 22.89 -2.38 -6.04
CA LYS A 38 24.13 -2.08 -6.76
C LYS A 38 25.31 -1.96 -5.79
N GLN A 39 26.49 -2.41 -6.20
CA GLN A 39 27.74 -2.21 -5.46
C GLN A 39 28.04 -0.72 -5.27
N PRO A 40 28.62 -0.28 -4.13
CA PRO A 40 29.32 -1.05 -3.10
C PRO A 40 28.44 -1.48 -1.90
N SER A 41 27.17 -1.84 -2.11
CA SER A 41 26.31 -2.29 -1.01
C SER A 41 26.82 -3.57 -0.34
N LYS A 42 26.70 -3.67 0.99
CA LYS A 42 26.93 -4.92 1.74
C LYS A 42 25.91 -6.02 1.45
N TYR A 43 24.81 -5.69 0.78
CA TYR A 43 23.73 -6.62 0.44
C TYR A 43 23.73 -6.90 -1.06
N SER A 44 23.42 -8.13 -1.46
CA SER A 44 23.13 -8.47 -2.86
C SER A 44 21.69 -8.09 -3.19
N TRP A 45 20.77 -8.50 -2.32
CA TRP A 45 19.33 -8.38 -2.51
C TRP A 45 18.64 -7.90 -1.23
N VAL A 46 17.58 -7.13 -1.41
CA VAL A 46 16.75 -6.62 -0.31
C VAL A 46 15.29 -6.82 -0.69
N CYS A 47 14.52 -7.31 0.28
CA CYS A 47 13.08 -7.43 0.24
C CYS A 47 12.51 -6.57 1.38
N GLU A 48 11.86 -5.46 1.07
CA GLU A 48 11.38 -4.49 2.05
C GLU A 48 9.87 -4.28 1.99
N ILE A 49 9.29 -3.96 3.15
CA ILE A 49 7.89 -3.61 3.31
C ILE A 49 7.76 -2.42 4.27
N ARG A 50 6.83 -1.51 3.95
CA ARG A 50 6.31 -0.53 4.91
C ARG A 50 4.92 -0.98 5.34
N SER A 51 4.83 -1.53 6.53
CA SER A 51 3.60 -2.07 7.08
C SER A 51 2.80 -0.98 7.79
N ALA A 52 1.52 -0.87 7.49
CA ALA A 52 0.58 0.01 8.16
C ALA A 52 -0.74 -0.73 8.40
N LEU A 53 -1.39 -0.43 9.53
CA LEU A 53 -2.74 -0.91 9.79
C LEU A 53 -3.70 -0.32 8.76
N PHE A 54 -4.71 -1.10 8.36
CA PHE A 54 -5.77 -0.65 7.48
C PHE A 54 -6.56 0.49 8.15
N GLU A 55 -6.95 0.28 9.41
CA GLU A 55 -7.59 1.29 10.24
C GLU A 55 -6.57 1.97 11.16
N GLY A 56 -6.41 3.28 10.99
CA GLY A 56 -5.85 4.15 12.00
C GLY A 56 -4.66 4.99 11.57
N SER A 57 -4.49 6.11 12.28
CA SER A 57 -3.39 7.07 12.11
C SER A 57 -2.08 6.57 12.76
N ALA A 58 -1.88 5.26 12.86
CA ALA A 58 -0.59 4.72 13.30
C ALA A 58 0.43 4.91 12.18
N GLY A 59 1.66 5.29 12.52
CA GLY A 59 2.71 5.43 11.51
C GLY A 59 3.02 4.09 10.85
N SER A 60 3.52 4.13 9.61
CA SER A 60 4.02 2.94 8.94
C SER A 60 5.30 2.43 9.62
N SER A 61 5.38 1.13 9.84
CA SER A 61 6.54 0.43 10.40
C SER A 61 7.33 -0.25 9.28
N GLY A 62 8.64 -0.02 9.21
CA GLY A 62 9.50 -0.58 8.16
C GLY A 62 10.11 -1.91 8.59
N PHE A 63 9.99 -2.94 7.74
CA PHE A 63 10.67 -4.23 7.92
C PHE A 63 11.37 -4.63 6.61
N ALA A 64 12.52 -5.28 6.70
CA ALA A 64 13.23 -5.76 5.52
C ALA A 64 13.99 -7.06 5.78
N VAL A 65 13.93 -7.97 4.83
CA VAL A 65 14.81 -9.15 4.72
C VAL A 65 15.90 -8.83 3.70
N LYS A 66 17.14 -9.21 3.99
CA LYS A 66 18.31 -8.86 3.18
C LYS A 66 19.24 -10.06 3.06
N PHE A 67 19.89 -10.19 1.92
CA PHE A 67 20.92 -11.20 1.70
C PHE A 67 22.30 -10.52 1.67
N LEU A 68 23.20 -10.95 2.57
CA LEU A 68 24.55 -10.40 2.67
C LEU A 68 25.45 -10.88 1.53
N ASN A 69 26.25 -9.98 0.99
CA ASN A 69 27.29 -10.32 0.01
C ASN A 69 28.44 -11.10 0.67
N ASP A 70 29.11 -11.95 -0.10
CA ASP A 70 30.29 -12.70 0.35
C ASP A 70 31.52 -11.81 0.64
N MET A 71 31.47 -10.54 0.24
CA MET A 71 32.57 -9.57 0.31
C MET A 71 32.56 -8.72 1.59
N GLY A 72 31.65 -8.97 2.55
CA GLY A 72 31.41 -8.07 3.69
C GLY A 72 32.01 -8.50 5.05
N GLY A 73 33.28 -8.15 5.30
CA GLY A 73 33.84 -7.91 6.65
C GLY A 73 34.08 -9.11 7.59
N LYS A 74 35.18 -9.06 8.36
CA LYS A 74 35.75 -10.14 9.23
C LYS A 74 34.86 -10.69 10.36
N SER A 75 33.58 -10.30 10.48
CA SER A 75 32.76 -10.60 11.68
C SER A 75 31.39 -11.24 11.42
N TYR A 76 30.96 -11.38 10.16
CA TYR A 76 29.70 -12.01 9.82
C TYR A 76 29.94 -13.09 8.76
N CYS A 77 29.38 -14.28 8.98
CA CYS A 77 29.38 -15.38 8.03
C CYS A 77 28.89 -14.89 6.65
N ARG A 78 29.62 -15.27 5.59
CA ARG A 78 29.36 -14.88 4.19
C ARG A 78 28.01 -15.46 3.72
N GLY A 79 27.31 -14.78 2.80
CA GLY A 79 26.11 -15.32 2.16
C GLY A 79 25.00 -15.76 3.12
N GLN A 80 24.50 -14.84 3.96
CA GLN A 80 23.45 -15.14 4.95
C GLN A 80 22.25 -14.19 4.87
N LEU A 81 21.09 -14.68 5.32
CA LEU A 81 19.84 -13.94 5.43
C LEU A 81 19.76 -13.22 6.77
N VAL A 82 19.62 -11.90 6.70
CA VAL A 82 19.43 -11.03 7.86
C VAL A 82 18.16 -10.21 7.70
N CYS A 83 17.60 -9.74 8.81
CA CYS A 83 16.44 -8.89 8.83
C CYS A 83 16.68 -7.60 9.60
N THR A 84 15.99 -6.55 9.19
CA THR A 84 15.90 -5.28 9.91
C THR A 84 14.50 -5.19 10.51
N CYS A 85 14.43 -5.07 11.84
CA CYS A 85 13.19 -4.94 12.58
C CYS A 85 13.10 -3.54 13.20
N PRO A 86 11.91 -2.91 13.24
CA PRO A 86 11.67 -1.65 13.94
C PRO A 86 12.23 -1.68 15.37
N TYR A 87 12.71 -0.54 15.86
CA TYR A 87 13.26 -0.34 17.22
C TYR A 87 14.50 -1.17 17.60
N LEU A 88 14.94 -2.11 16.76
CA LEU A 88 16.26 -2.74 16.88
C LEU A 88 17.32 -1.84 16.24
N ARG A 89 18.47 -1.71 16.92
CA ARG A 89 19.58 -0.85 16.48
C ARG A 89 20.47 -1.54 15.43
N VAL A 90 20.43 -2.86 15.39
CA VAL A 90 21.29 -3.70 14.54
C VAL A 90 20.42 -4.71 13.79
N GLU A 91 20.88 -5.13 12.62
CA GLU A 91 20.28 -6.25 11.89
C GLU A 91 20.47 -7.58 12.64
N VAL A 92 19.54 -8.50 12.43
CA VAL A 92 19.45 -9.77 13.14
C VAL A 92 19.39 -10.91 12.13
N PRO A 93 20.09 -12.04 12.32
CA PRO A 93 19.90 -13.23 11.51
C PRO A 93 18.42 -13.63 11.42
N LEU A 94 17.97 -13.97 10.22
CA LEU A 94 16.56 -14.25 9.95
C LEU A 94 16.05 -15.45 10.75
N VAL A 95 16.85 -16.50 10.89
CA VAL A 95 16.50 -17.72 11.64
C VAL A 95 16.22 -17.41 13.11
N ILE A 96 17.00 -16.52 13.74
CA ILE A 96 16.76 -16.10 15.13
C ILE A 96 15.41 -15.36 15.27
N MET A 97 15.01 -14.59 14.24
CA MET A 97 13.68 -13.95 14.22
C MET A 97 12.56 -14.99 14.23
N PHE A 98 12.67 -16.05 13.41
CA PHE A 98 11.72 -17.17 13.42
C PHE A 98 11.65 -17.87 14.77
N ARG A 99 12.81 -18.16 15.38
CA ARG A 99 12.88 -18.77 16.72
C ARG A 99 12.22 -17.88 17.78
N GLY A 100 12.39 -16.55 17.68
CA GLY A 100 11.72 -15.58 18.55
C GLY A 100 10.19 -15.57 18.40
N LEU A 101 9.68 -15.76 17.18
CA LEU A 101 8.25 -15.91 16.87
C LEU A 101 7.65 -17.26 17.30
N GLY A 102 8.46 -18.18 17.85
CA GLY A 102 8.03 -19.48 18.33
C GLY A 102 8.25 -20.63 17.35
N ILE A 103 8.82 -20.39 16.17
CA ILE A 103 9.17 -21.43 15.20
C ILE A 103 10.62 -21.85 15.44
N VAL A 104 10.81 -22.91 16.23
CA VAL A 104 12.14 -23.33 16.71
C VAL A 104 12.83 -24.32 15.77
N ALA A 105 12.09 -25.27 15.21
CA ALA A 105 12.64 -26.35 14.40
C ALA A 105 13.16 -25.85 13.04
N ASP A 106 14.36 -26.26 12.66
CA ASP A 106 14.99 -25.78 11.41
C ASP A 106 14.23 -26.24 10.16
N LYS A 107 13.67 -27.45 10.19
CA LYS A 107 12.81 -27.98 9.12
C LYS A 107 11.60 -27.07 8.88
N ASP A 108 10.91 -26.70 9.96
CA ASP A 108 9.74 -25.82 9.93
C ASP A 108 10.07 -24.42 9.39
N ILE A 109 11.27 -23.90 9.69
CA ILE A 109 11.75 -22.63 9.16
C ILE A 109 12.01 -22.77 7.65
N LEU A 110 12.73 -23.81 7.23
CA LEU A 110 13.05 -24.07 5.83
C LEU A 110 11.81 -24.25 4.97
N GLU A 111 10.81 -24.99 5.44
CA GLU A 111 9.55 -25.17 4.70
C GLU A 111 8.81 -23.85 4.46
N ARG A 112 8.90 -22.89 5.40
CA ARG A 112 8.32 -21.54 5.23
C ARG A 112 9.15 -20.61 4.33
N LEU A 113 10.44 -20.88 4.15
CA LEU A 113 11.34 -20.09 3.31
C LEU A 113 11.36 -20.58 1.86
N VAL A 114 11.44 -21.90 1.66
CA VAL A 114 11.73 -22.52 0.36
C VAL A 114 10.48 -23.06 -0.33
N TYR A 115 9.46 -23.46 0.45
CA TYR A 115 8.24 -24.16 0.00
C TYR A 115 8.45 -25.54 -0.62
N ASP A 116 9.63 -25.85 -1.17
CA ASP A 116 9.99 -27.14 -1.74
C ASP A 116 11.35 -27.62 -1.22
N LEU A 117 11.35 -28.63 -0.35
CA LEU A 117 12.58 -29.19 0.21
C LEU A 117 13.43 -29.98 -0.80
N SER A 118 12.95 -30.21 -2.03
CA SER A 118 13.75 -30.78 -3.11
C SER A 118 14.60 -29.75 -3.86
N ASP A 119 14.35 -28.45 -3.62
CA ASP A 119 15.10 -27.36 -4.25
C ASP A 119 16.42 -27.08 -3.52
N PHE A 120 17.44 -27.89 -3.85
CA PHE A 120 18.77 -27.78 -3.26
C PHE A 120 19.42 -26.41 -3.47
N ALA A 121 19.13 -25.70 -4.56
CA ALA A 121 19.72 -24.39 -4.81
C ALA A 121 19.26 -23.36 -3.78
N MET A 122 17.97 -23.35 -3.46
CA MET A 122 17.42 -22.44 -2.47
C MET A 122 17.77 -22.86 -1.03
N ILE A 123 17.84 -24.17 -0.75
CA ILE A 123 18.32 -24.68 0.55
C ILE A 123 19.78 -24.30 0.78
N ASN A 124 20.64 -24.43 -0.23
CA ASN A 124 22.05 -24.06 -0.12
C ASN A 124 22.22 -22.56 0.18
N ALA A 125 21.38 -21.70 -0.40
CA ALA A 125 21.38 -20.27 -0.08
C ALA A 125 21.00 -19.98 1.40
N CYS A 126 20.20 -20.84 2.02
CA CYS A 126 19.80 -20.71 3.43
C CYS A 126 20.81 -21.34 4.42
N ARG A 127 21.70 -22.23 3.96
CA ARG A 127 22.59 -23.05 4.81
C ARG A 127 23.37 -22.23 5.84
N ASN A 128 24.10 -21.21 5.38
CA ASN A 128 24.93 -20.37 6.26
C ASN A 128 24.09 -19.64 7.33
N SER A 129 22.82 -19.33 7.02
CA SER A 129 21.92 -18.65 7.95
C SER A 129 21.48 -19.57 9.10
N ILE A 130 21.34 -20.86 8.82
CA ILE A 130 20.97 -21.88 9.82
C ILE A 130 22.18 -22.22 10.69
N GLU A 131 23.34 -22.46 10.07
CA GLU A 131 24.58 -22.81 10.78
C GLU A 131 24.99 -21.70 11.77
N ASP A 132 24.95 -20.43 11.36
CA ASP A 132 25.27 -19.28 12.23
C ASP A 132 24.31 -19.15 13.42
N SER A 133 23.06 -19.58 13.25
CA SER A 133 22.01 -19.47 14.27
C SER A 133 21.92 -20.71 15.17
N ALA A 134 22.71 -21.75 14.92
CA ALA A 134 22.72 -22.99 15.69
C ALA A 134 22.84 -22.79 17.23
N PRO A 135 23.66 -21.84 17.75
CA PRO A 135 23.80 -21.64 19.20
C PRO A 135 22.53 -21.19 19.92
N ILE A 136 21.53 -20.63 19.21
CA ILE A 136 20.34 -20.02 19.81
C ILE A 136 19.13 -20.91 19.55
N ASN A 137 19.07 -22.06 20.20
CA ASN A 137 18.12 -23.14 19.90
C ASN A 137 16.78 -23.09 20.67
N THR A 138 16.53 -22.06 21.49
CA THR A 138 15.25 -21.90 22.19
C THR A 138 14.64 -20.53 21.93
N GLN A 139 13.31 -20.43 22.03
CA GLN A 139 12.60 -19.17 21.88
C GLN A 139 13.06 -18.12 22.89
N GLU A 140 13.29 -18.50 24.16
CA GLU A 140 13.75 -17.56 25.18
C GLU A 140 15.14 -16.98 24.87
N LEU A 141 16.07 -17.80 24.39
CA LEU A 141 17.40 -17.34 24.00
C LEU A 141 17.30 -16.39 22.80
N ALA A 142 16.40 -16.68 21.85
CA ALA A 142 16.15 -15.80 20.71
C ALA A 142 15.55 -14.46 21.15
N LEU A 143 14.56 -14.45 22.03
CA LEU A 143 13.95 -13.23 22.57
C LEU A 143 14.97 -12.38 23.35
N ASP A 144 15.80 -13.01 24.17
CA ASP A 144 16.89 -12.32 24.89
C ASP A 144 17.92 -11.71 23.92
N PHE A 145 18.27 -12.44 22.86
CA PHE A 145 19.18 -11.98 21.81
C PHE A 145 18.64 -10.77 21.03
N LEU A 146 17.34 -10.77 20.72
CA LEU A 146 16.65 -9.65 20.07
C LEU A 146 16.63 -8.42 20.98
N ALA A 147 16.23 -8.59 22.24
CA ALA A 147 16.15 -7.51 23.21
C ALA A 147 17.49 -6.83 23.50
N LYS A 148 18.60 -7.60 23.53
CA LYS A 148 19.96 -7.06 23.66
C LYS A 148 20.35 -6.11 22.51
N ARG A 149 19.68 -6.16 21.35
CA ARG A 149 19.92 -5.28 20.20
C ARG A 149 18.99 -4.07 20.17
N GLY A 150 18.12 -3.94 21.17
CA GLY A 150 17.19 -2.83 21.36
C GLY A 150 17.65 -1.83 22.43
N PRO A 151 16.72 -1.02 22.96
CA PRO A 151 16.99 -0.05 24.03
C PRO A 151 17.18 -0.70 25.41
N THR A 152 16.85 -1.98 25.58
CA THR A 152 16.88 -2.72 26.86
C THR A 152 18.25 -3.31 27.22
N MET A 153 19.33 -2.78 26.64
CA MET A 153 20.70 -3.15 27.01
C MET A 153 20.94 -2.85 28.50
N GLY A 154 21.26 -3.88 29.29
CA GLY A 154 21.48 -3.75 30.74
C GLY A 154 20.27 -4.02 31.64
N ALA A 155 19.07 -4.21 31.08
CA ALA A 155 17.90 -4.64 31.84
C ALA A 155 18.02 -6.13 32.25
N THR A 156 17.19 -6.62 33.18
CA THR A 156 17.17 -8.04 33.57
C THR A 156 16.73 -8.96 32.42
N ARG A 157 17.02 -10.27 32.48
CA ARG A 157 16.61 -11.21 31.43
C ARG A 157 15.09 -11.20 31.21
N ASP A 158 14.30 -11.19 32.27
CA ASP A 158 12.84 -11.27 32.17
C ASP A 158 12.23 -10.02 31.53
N THR A 159 12.74 -8.84 31.90
CA THR A 159 12.31 -7.57 31.30
C THR A 159 12.68 -7.48 29.82
N ARG A 160 13.85 -8.01 29.44
CA ARG A 160 14.27 -8.14 28.04
C ARG A 160 13.35 -9.06 27.25
N ILE A 161 13.03 -10.23 27.77
CA ILE A 161 12.13 -11.18 27.11
C ILE A 161 10.73 -10.58 26.93
N GLN A 162 10.19 -9.93 27.97
CA GLN A 162 8.89 -9.27 27.89
C GLN A 162 8.87 -8.15 26.83
N TYR A 163 9.92 -7.32 26.81
CA TYR A 163 10.06 -6.28 25.79
C TYR A 163 10.12 -6.85 24.37
N ALA A 164 10.90 -7.92 24.14
CA ALA A 164 10.98 -8.57 22.84
C ALA A 164 9.62 -9.15 22.39
N ARG A 165 8.85 -9.76 23.31
CA ARG A 165 7.49 -10.24 23.01
C ARG A 165 6.59 -9.10 22.57
N GLU A 166 6.58 -8.00 23.32
CA GLU A 166 5.78 -6.81 22.97
C GLU A 166 6.19 -6.19 21.63
N LEU A 167 7.50 -6.15 21.34
CA LEU A 167 8.03 -5.68 20.07
C LEU A 167 7.53 -6.52 18.89
N LEU A 168 7.67 -7.85 18.99
CA LEU A 168 7.22 -8.78 17.94
C LEU A 168 5.70 -8.75 17.77
N GLN A 169 4.95 -8.52 18.85
CA GLN A 169 3.49 -8.45 18.81
C GLN A 169 2.97 -7.14 18.21
N LYS A 170 3.49 -5.98 18.65
CA LYS A 170 2.88 -4.67 18.32
C LYS A 170 3.56 -3.92 17.18
N GLU A 171 4.88 -4.04 17.06
CA GLU A 171 5.70 -3.20 16.17
C GLU A 171 6.18 -3.93 14.91
N LEU A 172 6.42 -5.24 15.00
CA LEU A 172 6.73 -6.06 13.83
C LEU A 172 5.46 -6.28 12.99
N LEU A 173 5.51 -5.87 11.72
CA LEU A 173 4.46 -6.10 10.70
C LEU A 173 3.03 -5.81 11.21
N PRO A 174 2.74 -4.61 11.73
CA PRO A 174 1.48 -4.28 12.38
C PRO A 174 0.23 -4.54 11.53
N HIS A 175 0.32 -4.48 10.20
CA HIS A 175 -0.79 -4.77 9.28
C HIS A 175 -1.43 -6.16 9.45
N ILE A 176 -0.66 -7.19 9.84
CA ILE A 176 -1.18 -8.55 10.06
C ILE A 176 -2.01 -8.62 11.34
N GLY A 177 -1.74 -7.71 12.28
CA GLY A 177 -2.43 -7.64 13.56
C GLY A 177 -1.50 -7.24 14.71
N ARG A 178 -2.12 -6.93 15.84
CA ARG A 178 -1.46 -6.63 17.13
C ARG A 178 -2.03 -7.43 18.30
N THR A 179 -2.99 -8.31 18.02
CA THR A 179 -3.57 -9.23 19.00
C THR A 179 -2.54 -10.27 19.43
N PRO A 180 -2.68 -10.88 20.61
CA PRO A 180 -1.84 -12.02 21.00
C PRO A 180 -2.11 -13.23 20.08
N ASN A 181 -1.15 -14.15 19.97
CA ASN A 181 -1.25 -15.42 19.21
C ASN A 181 -1.27 -15.28 17.67
N ILE A 182 -0.80 -14.17 17.12
CA ILE A 182 -0.68 -13.94 15.66
C ILE A 182 0.75 -14.11 15.14
N GLU A 183 1.69 -14.48 16.02
CA GLU A 183 3.13 -14.57 15.72
C GLU A 183 3.41 -15.57 14.59
N SER A 184 2.63 -16.66 14.53
CA SER A 184 2.72 -17.65 13.45
C SER A 184 2.32 -17.08 12.08
N ARG A 185 1.25 -16.27 11.99
CA ARG A 185 0.89 -15.55 10.74
C ARG A 185 2.01 -14.60 10.30
N LYS A 186 2.65 -13.91 11.25
CA LYS A 186 3.83 -13.07 10.95
C LYS A 186 5.01 -13.89 10.44
N ALA A 187 5.24 -15.08 11.01
CA ALA A 187 6.29 -15.99 10.55
C ALA A 187 6.05 -16.45 9.10
N TYR A 188 4.81 -16.81 8.73
CA TYR A 188 4.44 -17.12 7.34
C TYR A 188 4.75 -15.95 6.40
N PHE A 189 4.37 -14.73 6.78
CA PHE A 189 4.61 -13.55 5.96
C PHE A 189 6.10 -13.21 5.80
N ILE A 190 6.89 -13.36 6.86
CA ILE A 190 8.36 -13.20 6.78
C ILE A 190 8.96 -14.28 5.87
N GLY A 191 8.44 -15.51 5.95
CA GLY A 191 8.78 -16.60 5.04
C GLY A 191 8.50 -16.24 3.58
N TYR A 192 7.33 -15.68 3.31
CA TYR A 192 6.95 -15.15 2.00
C TYR A 192 7.91 -14.07 1.48
N MET A 193 8.26 -13.10 2.32
CA MET A 193 9.24 -12.06 1.95
C MET A 193 10.62 -12.66 1.62
N ALA A 194 11.07 -13.64 2.40
CA ALA A 194 12.34 -14.30 2.16
C ALA A 194 12.31 -15.18 0.90
N ASN A 195 11.21 -15.89 0.64
CA ASN A 195 11.02 -16.66 -0.59
C ASN A 195 11.09 -15.77 -1.83
N ARG A 196 10.38 -14.63 -1.82
CA ARG A 196 10.45 -13.61 -2.89
C ARG A 196 11.88 -13.12 -3.12
N LEU A 197 12.63 -12.87 -2.04
CA LEU A 197 14.03 -12.49 -2.12
C LEU A 197 14.88 -13.59 -2.78
N LEU A 198 14.73 -14.83 -2.34
CA LEU A 198 15.52 -15.97 -2.82
C LEU A 198 15.24 -16.28 -4.29
N LEU A 199 13.99 -16.19 -4.72
CA LEU A 199 13.61 -16.30 -6.14
C LEU A 199 14.29 -15.23 -7.00
N GLY A 200 14.36 -13.99 -6.52
CA GLY A 200 15.10 -12.92 -7.18
C GLY A 200 16.62 -13.18 -7.20
N TYR A 201 17.19 -13.54 -6.06
CA TYR A 201 18.62 -13.85 -5.92
C TYR A 201 19.09 -14.97 -6.87
N LEU A 202 18.28 -16.01 -7.04
CA LEU A 202 18.55 -17.13 -7.96
C LEU A 202 18.20 -16.81 -9.42
N GLY A 203 17.75 -15.60 -9.74
CA GLY A 203 17.39 -15.18 -11.10
C GLY A 203 16.11 -15.80 -11.65
N ARG A 204 15.24 -16.35 -10.78
CA ARG A 204 13.96 -16.97 -11.18
C ARG A 204 12.82 -15.95 -11.30
N ASN A 205 12.91 -14.87 -10.52
CA ASN A 205 12.02 -13.72 -10.59
C ASN A 205 12.78 -12.44 -10.93
N LEU A 206 12.09 -11.51 -11.61
CA LEU A 206 12.60 -10.19 -11.92
C LEU A 206 12.51 -9.28 -10.69
N GLU A 207 13.31 -8.21 -10.71
CA GLU A 207 13.22 -7.15 -9.70
C GLU A 207 11.84 -6.48 -9.73
N ASP A 208 11.30 -6.16 -8.57
CA ASP A 208 10.07 -5.39 -8.45
C ASP A 208 10.30 -3.94 -8.93
N ASP A 209 9.49 -3.51 -9.90
CA ASP A 209 9.47 -2.11 -10.30
C ASP A 209 8.81 -1.26 -9.20
N ARG A 210 9.51 -0.20 -8.78
CA ARG A 210 9.08 0.75 -7.76
C ARG A 210 8.33 1.94 -8.35
N ASP A 211 8.48 2.17 -9.65
CA ASP A 211 7.85 3.28 -10.34
C ASP A 211 6.46 2.92 -10.88
N HIS A 212 6.13 1.62 -10.95
CA HIS A 212 4.80 1.07 -11.20
C HIS A 212 3.71 1.82 -10.43
N PHE A 213 2.77 2.40 -11.16
CA PHE A 213 1.74 3.27 -10.59
C PHE A 213 0.74 2.51 -9.72
N GLY A 214 0.49 1.22 -9.99
CA GLY A 214 -0.35 0.34 -9.15
C GLY A 214 0.17 0.14 -7.72
N LYS A 215 1.47 0.37 -7.51
CA LYS A 215 2.13 0.32 -6.19
C LYS A 215 2.16 1.68 -5.49
N LYS A 216 1.43 2.66 -6.02
CA LYS A 216 1.32 4.01 -5.49
C LYS A 216 -0.12 4.29 -5.08
N ARG A 217 -0.28 5.25 -4.18
CA ARG A 217 -1.57 5.76 -3.74
C ARG A 217 -1.56 7.28 -3.78
N ILE A 218 -2.71 7.85 -4.07
CA ILE A 218 -2.95 9.28 -4.14
C ILE A 218 -3.68 9.71 -2.87
N ASP A 219 -2.96 10.41 -2.00
CA ASP A 219 -3.56 11.04 -0.83
C ASP A 219 -4.34 12.29 -1.28
N LEU A 220 -5.66 12.15 -1.36
CA LEU A 220 -6.59 13.24 -1.60
C LEU A 220 -6.79 14.13 -0.36
N ALA A 221 -7.54 15.22 -0.53
CA ALA A 221 -7.89 16.15 0.54
C ALA A 221 -8.38 15.45 1.83
N GLY A 222 -9.23 14.41 1.72
CA GLY A 222 -9.74 13.66 2.88
C GLY A 222 -8.62 13.01 3.70
N ALA A 223 -7.76 12.22 3.05
CA ALA A 223 -6.63 11.54 3.70
C ALA A 223 -5.64 12.54 4.30
N LEU A 224 -5.34 13.63 3.57
CA LEU A 224 -4.46 14.68 4.05
C LEU A 224 -5.04 15.33 5.31
N VAL A 225 -6.28 15.84 5.26
CA VAL A 225 -6.95 16.52 6.37
C VAL A 225 -7.06 15.60 7.59
N ALA A 226 -7.38 14.32 7.40
CA ALA A 226 -7.42 13.33 8.48
C ALA A 226 -6.05 13.18 9.17
N ALA A 227 -4.95 13.12 8.41
CA ALA A 227 -3.61 13.06 8.97
C ALA A 227 -3.25 14.33 9.76
N SER A 228 -3.58 15.51 9.23
CA SER A 228 -3.38 16.80 9.91
C SER A 228 -4.17 16.88 11.21
N TRP A 229 -5.47 16.61 11.14
CA TRP A 229 -6.39 16.63 12.28
C TRP A 229 -5.90 15.71 13.38
N THR A 230 -5.54 14.48 13.04
CA THR A 230 -5.09 13.51 14.03
C THR A 230 -3.81 13.94 14.71
N GLY A 231 -2.86 14.52 13.96
CA GLY A 231 -1.62 15.07 14.52
C GLY A 231 -1.88 16.21 15.51
N LEU A 232 -2.71 17.17 15.13
CA LEU A 232 -3.08 18.30 15.98
C LEU A 232 -3.89 17.84 17.19
N TRP A 233 -4.84 16.93 17.02
CA TRP A 233 -5.67 16.40 18.09
C TRP A 233 -4.86 15.64 19.14
N ARG A 234 -3.93 14.78 18.71
CA ARG A 234 -3.00 14.09 19.63
C ARG A 234 -2.15 15.08 20.43
N LYS A 235 -1.71 16.19 19.79
CA LYS A 235 -1.00 17.26 20.49
C LYS A 235 -1.90 17.94 21.52
N THR A 236 -3.13 18.30 21.15
CA THR A 236 -4.11 18.88 22.07
C THR A 236 -4.32 17.99 23.29
N ILE A 237 -4.57 16.69 23.10
CA ILE A 237 -4.71 15.72 24.20
C ILE A 237 -3.47 15.74 25.12
N LYS A 238 -2.27 15.70 24.54
CA LYS A 238 -1.00 15.69 25.29
C LYS A 238 -0.80 16.97 26.10
N ASP A 239 -1.09 18.12 25.51
CA ASP A 239 -0.89 19.42 26.15
C ASP A 239 -1.96 19.67 27.23
N THR A 240 -3.21 19.28 26.99
CA THR A 240 -4.29 19.27 28.00
C THR A 240 -3.91 18.38 29.17
N ARG A 241 -3.44 17.14 28.94
CA ARG A 241 -2.99 16.24 30.01
C ARG A 241 -1.88 16.87 30.86
N LYS A 242 -0.88 17.50 30.25
CA LYS A 242 0.20 18.19 30.97
C LYS A 242 -0.31 19.37 31.79
N ALA A 243 -1.24 20.15 31.24
CA ALA A 243 -1.81 21.30 31.93
C ALA A 243 -2.66 20.88 33.14
N LEU A 244 -3.48 19.83 32.99
CA LEU A 244 -4.24 19.24 34.09
C LEU A 244 -3.32 18.67 35.18
N GLN A 245 -2.26 17.96 34.81
CA GLN A 245 -1.28 17.47 35.78
C GLN A 245 -0.68 18.63 36.60
N ARG A 246 -0.31 19.73 35.96
CA ARG A 246 0.21 20.93 36.66
C ARG A 246 -0.81 21.57 37.59
N GLN A 247 -2.11 21.50 37.28
CA GLN A 247 -3.17 22.00 38.17
C GLN A 247 -3.27 21.11 39.41
N LEU A 248 -3.26 19.79 39.23
CA LEU A 248 -3.25 18.81 40.32
C LEU A 248 -2.02 18.96 41.21
N ASP A 249 -0.82 19.09 40.63
CA ASP A 249 0.44 19.28 41.37
C ASP A 249 0.43 20.58 42.20
N ARG A 250 -0.41 21.55 41.83
CA ARG A 250 -0.61 22.84 42.53
C ARG A 250 -1.79 22.82 43.51
N GLY A 251 -2.44 21.67 43.71
CA GLY A 251 -3.61 21.55 44.57
C GLY A 251 -4.88 22.23 44.05
N LYS A 252 -4.94 22.58 42.75
CA LYS A 252 -6.14 23.14 42.12
C LYS A 252 -7.06 22.02 41.62
N THR A 253 -8.36 22.26 41.66
CA THR A 253 -9.35 21.35 41.04
C THR A 253 -9.19 21.38 39.52
N PRO A 254 -9.06 20.22 38.85
CA PRO A 254 -8.86 20.17 37.41
C PRO A 254 -10.13 20.59 36.66
N ASP A 255 -10.03 21.62 35.82
CA ASP A 255 -11.10 22.03 34.90
C ASP A 255 -10.68 21.69 33.46
N ILE A 256 -11.30 20.67 32.89
CA ILE A 256 -11.02 20.21 31.52
C ILE A 256 -11.45 21.25 30.49
N ALA A 257 -12.60 21.88 30.67
CA ALA A 257 -13.17 22.80 29.69
C ALA A 257 -12.36 24.09 29.60
N GLU A 258 -11.94 24.66 30.73
CA GLU A 258 -11.06 25.82 30.78
C GLU A 258 -9.66 25.49 30.22
N THR A 259 -9.13 24.31 30.57
CA THR A 259 -7.83 23.86 30.09
C THR A 259 -7.82 23.65 28.57
N MET A 260 -8.88 23.08 27.99
CA MET A 260 -8.98 22.91 26.54
C MET A 260 -9.10 24.23 25.79
N LYS A 261 -9.70 25.27 26.39
CA LYS A 261 -9.78 26.62 25.81
C LYS A 261 -8.43 27.34 25.80
N THR A 262 -7.58 27.07 26.80
CA THR A 262 -6.27 27.73 26.97
C THR A 262 -5.14 27.04 26.20
N VAL A 263 -5.24 25.74 25.95
CA VAL A 263 -4.29 24.98 25.11
C VAL A 263 -4.49 25.34 23.63
N SER A 264 -3.40 25.33 22.84
CA SER A 264 -3.41 25.78 21.43
C SER A 264 -4.57 25.19 20.65
N SER A 265 -5.40 26.04 20.05
CA SER A 265 -6.63 25.59 19.42
C SER A 265 -6.36 24.84 18.11
N LEU A 266 -7.05 23.71 17.97
CA LEU A 266 -7.10 22.91 16.76
C LEU A 266 -7.46 23.76 15.53
N THR A 267 -8.38 24.71 15.71
CA THR A 267 -8.78 25.69 14.70
C THR A 267 -7.62 26.56 14.23
N THR A 268 -6.83 27.12 15.14
CA THR A 268 -5.67 27.97 14.77
C THR A 268 -4.60 27.12 14.07
N GLY A 269 -4.36 25.89 14.55
CA GLY A 269 -3.46 24.95 13.91
C GLY A 269 -3.87 24.62 12.47
N MET A 270 -5.14 24.28 12.24
CA MET A 270 -5.68 24.02 10.92
C MET A 270 -5.60 25.24 10.01
N LYS A 271 -6.06 26.42 10.47
CA LYS A 271 -5.97 27.67 9.71
C LYS A 271 -4.54 27.95 9.26
N TYR A 272 -3.55 27.76 10.13
CA TYR A 272 -2.14 27.94 9.80
C TYR A 272 -1.68 26.97 8.70
N GLN A 273 -1.97 25.67 8.84
CA GLN A 273 -1.52 24.65 7.88
C GLN A 273 -2.12 24.85 6.49
N PHE A 274 -3.40 25.21 6.42
CA PHE A 274 -4.03 25.49 5.14
C PHE A 274 -3.61 26.85 4.56
N ALA A 275 -3.38 27.89 5.37
CA ALA A 275 -2.96 29.18 4.85
C ALA A 275 -1.53 29.13 4.26
N THR A 276 -0.61 28.45 4.97
CA THR A 276 0.82 28.40 4.63
C THR A 276 1.20 27.21 3.75
N GLY A 277 0.40 26.14 3.73
CA GLY A 277 0.75 24.88 3.05
C GLY A 277 1.83 24.06 3.77
N ASN A 278 2.18 24.42 5.02
CA ASN A 278 3.13 23.71 5.86
C ASN A 278 2.42 22.79 6.85
N TRP A 279 2.52 21.48 6.63
CA TRP A 279 1.74 20.48 7.37
C TRP A 279 2.66 19.66 8.28
N GLY A 280 2.41 19.77 9.59
CA GLY A 280 3.23 19.17 10.63
C GLY A 280 4.60 19.84 10.83
N LEU A 281 5.22 19.58 11.96
CA LEU A 281 6.57 20.01 12.30
C LEU A 281 7.40 18.78 12.70
N ASP A 282 8.64 18.69 12.21
CA ASP A 282 9.58 17.67 12.64
C ASP A 282 10.11 17.98 14.05
N LYS A 283 10.98 17.10 14.58
CA LYS A 283 11.59 17.29 15.92
C LYS A 283 12.47 18.55 16.00
N ALA A 284 12.92 19.06 14.84
CA ALA A 284 13.72 20.27 14.71
C ALA A 284 12.87 21.52 14.37
N GLY A 285 11.53 21.40 14.38
CA GLY A 285 10.62 22.49 14.07
C GLY A 285 10.51 22.85 12.59
N LYS A 286 11.04 22.04 11.67
CA LYS A 286 10.91 22.23 10.22
C LYS A 286 9.61 21.59 9.72
N PRO A 287 8.96 22.18 8.70
CA PRO A 287 7.74 21.61 8.15
C PRO A 287 8.00 20.25 7.49
N VAL A 288 7.19 19.24 7.85
CA VAL A 288 7.37 17.86 7.36
C VAL A 288 6.90 17.72 5.91
N ARG A 289 5.79 18.38 5.58
CA ARG A 289 5.25 18.42 4.23
C ARG A 289 4.96 19.88 3.86
N THR A 290 5.43 20.30 2.69
CA THR A 290 5.33 21.68 2.21
C THR A 290 4.64 21.72 0.85
N GLY A 291 3.85 22.76 0.59
CA GLY A 291 3.26 23.01 -0.73
C GLY A 291 2.02 22.17 -1.03
N ILE A 292 1.40 21.58 0.00
CA ILE A 292 0.12 20.84 -0.12
C ILE A 292 -1.02 21.80 -0.42
N SER A 293 -1.11 22.88 0.36
CA SER A 293 -2.10 23.93 0.13
C SER A 293 -1.51 25.04 -0.74
N GLN A 294 -2.17 25.33 -1.84
CA GLN A 294 -1.75 26.35 -2.83
C GLN A 294 -2.89 27.35 -3.06
N GLY A 295 -2.57 28.58 -3.46
CA GLY A 295 -3.59 29.54 -3.87
C GLY A 295 -4.27 29.06 -5.15
N LEU A 296 -5.61 29.09 -5.20
CA LEU A 296 -6.33 28.63 -6.39
C LEU A 296 -5.96 29.47 -7.61
N ASN A 297 -5.83 28.83 -8.77
CA ASN A 297 -5.49 29.52 -10.01
C ASN A 297 -6.77 29.86 -10.76
N ARG A 298 -7.10 31.15 -10.81
CA ARG A 298 -8.30 31.71 -11.47
C ARG A 298 -7.99 32.43 -12.78
N LEU A 299 -6.83 32.18 -13.41
CA LEU A 299 -6.47 32.84 -14.67
C LEU A 299 -7.46 32.53 -15.80
N THR A 300 -7.88 31.28 -15.92
CA THR A 300 -8.93 30.82 -16.85
C THR A 300 -9.73 29.70 -16.19
N PHE A 301 -10.93 29.43 -16.71
CA PHE A 301 -11.75 28.31 -16.22
C PHE A 301 -11.02 26.96 -16.29
N MET A 302 -10.34 26.69 -17.41
CA MET A 302 -9.54 25.47 -17.59
C MET A 302 -8.36 25.42 -16.62
N ALA A 303 -7.69 26.54 -16.34
CA ALA A 303 -6.61 26.59 -15.36
C ALA A 303 -7.09 26.26 -13.94
N THR A 304 -8.33 26.62 -13.58
CA THR A 304 -8.95 26.23 -12.31
C THR A 304 -9.15 24.72 -12.25
N LEU A 305 -9.75 24.12 -13.28
CA LEU A 305 -10.02 22.68 -13.34
C LEU A 305 -8.73 21.84 -13.35
N SER A 306 -7.75 22.21 -14.16
CA SER A 306 -6.41 21.58 -14.17
C SER A 306 -5.76 21.67 -12.78
N HIS A 307 -5.85 22.81 -12.10
CA HIS A 307 -5.27 22.96 -10.76
C HIS A 307 -5.94 22.04 -9.72
N LEU A 308 -7.26 21.83 -9.79
CA LEU A 308 -8.00 20.94 -8.90
C LEU A 308 -7.63 19.46 -9.11
N ARG A 309 -7.21 19.07 -10.32
CA ARG A 309 -6.85 17.68 -10.68
C ARG A 309 -5.35 17.39 -10.63
N ARG A 310 -4.58 18.34 -10.12
CA ARG A 310 -3.12 18.21 -10.01
C ARG A 310 -2.74 17.23 -8.91
N MET A 311 -1.70 16.45 -9.18
CA MET A 311 -1.04 15.59 -8.22
C MET A 311 0.48 15.85 -8.20
N ILE A 312 1.10 15.65 -7.03
CA ILE A 312 2.53 15.91 -6.80
C ILE A 312 3.20 14.66 -6.22
N THR A 313 4.31 14.26 -6.82
CA THR A 313 5.27 13.34 -6.21
C THR A 313 6.17 14.11 -5.22
N PRO A 314 6.20 13.75 -3.92
CA PRO A 314 6.90 14.49 -2.86
C PRO A 314 8.41 14.21 -2.88
N LEU A 315 9.07 14.53 -3.99
CA LEU A 315 10.52 14.45 -4.16
C LEU A 315 11.10 15.87 -4.22
N ALA A 316 12.37 16.00 -3.81
CA ALA A 316 13.08 17.25 -3.94
C ALA A 316 13.19 17.63 -5.43
N ARG A 317 12.72 18.83 -5.80
CA ARG A 317 12.73 19.32 -7.19
C ARG A 317 14.14 19.45 -7.77
N SER A 318 15.14 19.66 -6.91
CA SER A 318 16.57 19.69 -7.28
C SER A 318 17.19 18.31 -7.53
N GLY A 319 16.48 17.22 -7.21
CA GLY A 319 16.96 15.86 -7.40
C GLY A 319 17.11 15.51 -8.88
N LYS A 320 18.30 15.00 -9.25
CA LYS A 320 18.63 14.51 -10.61
C LYS A 320 18.18 13.06 -10.88
N LEU A 321 17.30 12.51 -10.05
CA LEU A 321 16.77 11.15 -10.27
C LEU A 321 15.83 11.18 -11.47
N VAL A 322 16.22 10.48 -12.53
CA VAL A 322 15.51 10.47 -13.81
C VAL A 322 14.27 9.57 -13.76
N LYS A 323 14.38 8.35 -13.20
CA LYS A 323 13.31 7.34 -13.25
C LYS A 323 11.94 7.85 -12.74
N PRO A 324 11.82 8.51 -11.58
CA PRO A 324 10.51 8.97 -11.09
C PRO A 324 9.87 10.08 -11.94
N ARG A 325 10.65 10.72 -12.82
CA ARG A 325 10.20 11.80 -13.71
C ARG A 325 9.81 11.29 -15.09
N GLN A 326 10.27 10.11 -15.47
CA GLN A 326 9.95 9.52 -16.77
C GLN A 326 8.48 9.10 -16.79
N LEU A 327 7.87 9.22 -17.97
CA LEU A 327 6.57 8.63 -18.21
C LEU A 327 6.72 7.10 -18.10
N HIS A 328 5.95 6.51 -17.19
CA HIS A 328 5.86 5.07 -17.03
C HIS A 328 4.65 4.53 -17.78
N ASN A 329 4.74 3.31 -18.32
CA ASN A 329 3.67 2.71 -19.12
C ASN A 329 2.35 2.58 -18.33
N THR A 330 2.45 2.31 -17.03
CA THR A 330 1.27 2.16 -16.14
C THR A 330 0.63 3.48 -15.75
N HIS A 331 1.07 4.61 -16.33
CA HIS A 331 0.33 5.86 -16.30
C HIS A 331 -0.80 5.89 -17.34
N TRP A 332 -0.78 5.00 -18.34
CA TRP A 332 -1.75 5.02 -19.44
C TRP A 332 -3.20 4.94 -18.93
N GLY A 333 -4.05 5.84 -19.42
CA GLY A 333 -5.45 5.94 -18.99
C GLY A 333 -5.68 6.53 -17.59
N LEU A 334 -4.65 6.65 -16.74
CA LEU A 334 -4.76 7.16 -15.36
C LEU A 334 -4.23 8.58 -15.20
N VAL A 335 -3.13 8.89 -15.87
CA VAL A 335 -2.43 10.18 -15.79
C VAL A 335 -2.24 10.74 -17.19
N CYS A 336 -2.46 12.04 -17.36
CA CYS A 336 -2.23 12.71 -18.62
C CYS A 336 -0.75 12.60 -19.02
N PRO A 337 -0.44 12.07 -20.22
CA PRO A 337 0.95 11.90 -20.65
C PRO A 337 1.63 13.23 -21.03
N ALA A 338 0.86 14.27 -21.36
CA ALA A 338 1.36 15.53 -21.89
C ALA A 338 1.40 16.68 -20.86
N GLU A 339 0.51 16.66 -19.87
CA GLU A 339 0.28 17.81 -18.99
C GLU A 339 1.20 17.79 -17.76
N THR A 340 2.41 18.30 -17.93
CA THR A 340 3.40 18.50 -16.87
C THR A 340 4.14 19.83 -17.08
N PRO A 341 4.48 20.58 -16.02
CA PRO A 341 5.21 21.83 -16.18
C PRO A 341 6.64 21.60 -16.67
N GLU A 342 7.15 22.54 -17.46
CA GLU A 342 8.55 22.56 -17.88
C GLU A 342 9.51 22.81 -16.69
N GLY A 343 10.77 22.40 -16.86
CA GLY A 343 11.84 22.67 -15.90
C GLY A 343 11.94 21.66 -14.75
N GLN A 344 12.24 22.14 -13.54
CA GLN A 344 12.59 21.26 -12.41
C GLN A 344 11.44 20.40 -11.88
N ALA A 345 10.20 20.74 -12.22
CA ALA A 345 9.00 20.02 -11.79
C ALA A 345 8.52 18.98 -12.81
N VAL A 346 9.19 18.84 -13.96
CA VAL A 346 8.79 17.90 -15.01
C VAL A 346 8.72 16.48 -14.46
N GLY A 347 7.59 15.82 -14.74
CA GLY A 347 7.28 14.47 -14.29
C GLY A 347 6.98 14.31 -12.78
N LEU A 348 7.23 15.33 -11.96
CA LEU A 348 6.88 15.33 -10.52
C LEU A 348 5.51 15.95 -10.27
N VAL A 349 5.11 16.90 -11.10
CA VAL A 349 3.76 17.44 -11.13
C VAL A 349 3.07 16.81 -12.33
N LYS A 350 1.95 16.14 -12.06
CA LYS A 350 1.16 15.43 -13.05
C LYS A 350 -0.30 15.82 -12.91
N ASN A 351 -1.10 15.59 -13.94
CA ASN A 351 -2.54 15.77 -13.88
C ASN A 351 -3.25 14.46 -14.19
N ILE A 352 -4.34 14.23 -13.47
CA ILE A 352 -5.17 13.03 -13.61
C ILE A 352 -5.89 13.08 -14.96
N SER A 353 -6.00 11.94 -15.65
CA SER A 353 -6.71 11.83 -16.94
C SER A 353 -8.22 12.10 -16.80
N LEU A 354 -8.92 12.38 -17.90
CA LEU A 354 -10.34 12.75 -17.89
C LEU A 354 -11.21 11.77 -17.10
N MET A 355 -11.10 10.47 -17.40
CA MET A 355 -11.93 9.42 -16.78
C MET A 355 -11.30 8.73 -15.57
N CYS A 356 -10.08 9.10 -15.17
CA CYS A 356 -9.50 8.53 -13.97
C CYS A 356 -10.30 8.96 -12.73
N TYR A 357 -10.69 7.94 -11.98
CA TYR A 357 -11.31 8.01 -10.68
C TYR A 357 -10.29 7.62 -9.60
N ILE A 358 -10.43 8.17 -8.40
CA ILE A 358 -9.56 7.82 -7.27
C ILE A 358 -10.43 7.18 -6.20
N SER A 359 -10.08 5.95 -5.80
CA SER A 359 -10.84 5.17 -4.83
C SER A 359 -10.96 5.89 -3.49
N LEU A 360 -12.17 5.87 -2.91
CA LEU A 360 -12.43 6.36 -1.56
C LEU A 360 -12.13 5.31 -0.50
N GLY A 361 -12.08 4.04 -0.91
CA GLY A 361 -11.85 2.88 -0.06
C GLY A 361 -13.16 2.32 0.49
N SER A 362 -13.17 1.01 0.73
CA SER A 362 -14.32 0.29 1.26
C SER A 362 -13.94 -0.55 2.49
N PRO A 363 -14.89 -0.81 3.41
CA PRO A 363 -14.64 -1.64 4.59
C PRO A 363 -14.11 -3.02 4.19
N GLN A 364 -12.98 -3.43 4.79
CA GLN A 364 -12.38 -4.74 4.49
C GLN A 364 -13.20 -5.91 5.04
N THR A 365 -14.01 -5.69 6.08
CA THR A 365 -14.76 -6.73 6.80
C THR A 365 -15.70 -7.51 5.89
N ILE A 366 -16.35 -6.86 4.93
CA ILE A 366 -17.26 -7.51 3.97
C ILE A 366 -16.51 -8.57 3.15
N ILE A 367 -15.26 -8.28 2.77
CA ILE A 367 -14.43 -9.22 2.02
C ILE A 367 -13.89 -10.31 2.95
N GLU A 368 -13.50 -9.97 4.17
CA GLU A 368 -13.06 -10.96 5.17
C GLU A 368 -14.15 -12.00 5.44
N ASP A 369 -15.37 -11.55 5.73
CA ASP A 369 -16.53 -12.43 5.97
C ASP A 369 -16.82 -13.33 4.76
N PHE A 370 -16.78 -12.76 3.54
CA PHE A 370 -16.95 -13.54 2.31
C PHE A 370 -15.88 -14.62 2.12
N LEU A 371 -14.60 -14.29 2.38
CA LEU A 371 -13.50 -15.25 2.21
C LEU A 371 -13.61 -16.40 3.21
N ASP A 372 -14.01 -16.11 4.44
CA ASP A 372 -14.23 -17.12 5.48
C ASP A 372 -15.41 -18.04 5.10
N GLU A 373 -16.53 -17.48 4.64
CA GLU A 373 -17.70 -18.25 4.19
C GLU A 373 -17.44 -19.10 2.94
N TRP A 374 -16.63 -18.61 2.00
CA TRP A 374 -16.28 -19.36 0.79
C TRP A 374 -15.36 -20.57 1.08
N GLY A 375 -14.72 -20.61 2.25
CA GLY A 375 -13.81 -21.69 2.64
C GLY A 375 -12.36 -21.42 2.24
N VAL A 376 -11.89 -20.18 2.40
CA VAL A 376 -10.45 -19.91 2.42
C VAL A 376 -9.85 -20.50 3.70
N LEU A 377 -8.81 -21.31 3.57
CA LEU A 377 -8.16 -21.97 4.70
C LEU A 377 -7.31 -20.96 5.46
N ASP A 378 -7.50 -20.84 6.79
CA ASP A 378 -6.66 -20.01 7.64
C ASP A 378 -5.21 -20.51 7.62
N LEU A 379 -4.27 -19.57 7.57
CA LEU A 379 -2.84 -19.84 7.66
C LEU A 379 -2.44 -20.60 8.94
N MET A 380 -3.19 -20.43 10.03
CA MET A 380 -2.91 -21.16 11.27
C MET A 380 -3.18 -22.66 11.16
N GLU A 381 -4.11 -23.06 10.30
CA GLU A 381 -4.48 -24.46 10.06
C GLU A 381 -3.65 -25.09 8.93
N CYS A 382 -3.00 -24.26 8.12
CA CYS A 382 -2.16 -24.72 7.02
C CYS A 382 -0.82 -25.26 7.52
N SER A 383 -0.43 -26.44 7.05
CA SER A 383 0.94 -26.95 7.19
C SER A 383 1.89 -26.23 6.22
N PRO A 384 3.13 -25.89 6.62
CA PRO A 384 4.11 -25.27 5.73
C PRO A 384 4.41 -26.09 4.46
N ALA A 385 4.30 -27.42 4.52
CA ALA A 385 4.49 -28.31 3.38
C ALA A 385 3.43 -28.12 2.27
N HIS A 386 2.28 -27.52 2.58
CA HIS A 386 1.18 -27.31 1.63
C HIS A 386 1.17 -25.93 0.97
N ILE A 387 2.07 -25.02 1.37
CA ILE A 387 2.12 -23.64 0.85
C ILE A 387 2.23 -23.58 -0.69
N ARG A 388 2.91 -24.55 -1.32
CA ARG A 388 3.07 -24.59 -2.78
C ARG A 388 1.83 -25.11 -3.52
N LYS A 389 0.99 -25.92 -2.86
CA LYS A 389 -0.15 -26.59 -3.49
C LYS A 389 -1.32 -25.65 -3.72
N TYR A 390 -1.54 -24.74 -2.77
CA TYR A 390 -2.68 -23.83 -2.76
C TYR A 390 -2.28 -22.41 -3.14
N ALA A 391 -3.21 -21.68 -3.76
CA ALA A 391 -3.03 -20.29 -4.09
C ALA A 391 -3.12 -19.42 -2.82
N LYS A 392 -2.27 -18.40 -2.73
CA LYS A 392 -2.18 -17.49 -1.58
C LYS A 392 -3.19 -16.37 -1.77
N ILE A 393 -4.02 -16.13 -0.76
CA ILE A 393 -5.04 -15.06 -0.81
C ILE A 393 -4.58 -13.89 0.05
N PHE A 394 -4.42 -12.73 -0.57
CA PHE A 394 -4.03 -11.49 0.10
C PHE A 394 -5.20 -10.50 0.09
N LEU A 395 -5.44 -9.85 1.23
CA LEU A 395 -6.36 -8.73 1.36
C LEU A 395 -5.60 -7.53 1.93
N ASN A 396 -5.52 -6.43 1.17
CA ASN A 396 -4.79 -5.21 1.57
C ASN A 396 -3.33 -5.47 2.04
N GLY A 397 -2.69 -6.48 1.44
CA GLY A 397 -1.34 -6.95 1.74
C GLY A 397 -1.23 -7.90 2.94
N ILE A 398 -2.34 -8.20 3.63
CA ILE A 398 -2.41 -9.26 4.65
C ILE A 398 -2.56 -10.59 3.93
N TRP A 399 -1.67 -11.55 4.19
CA TRP A 399 -1.89 -12.93 3.75
C TRP A 399 -2.96 -13.54 4.66
N VAL A 400 -4.19 -13.64 4.16
CA VAL A 400 -5.35 -14.10 4.94
C VAL A 400 -5.37 -15.62 5.03
N GLY A 401 -5.12 -16.28 3.89
CA GLY A 401 -5.22 -17.74 3.82
C GLY A 401 -4.79 -18.31 2.50
N GLN A 402 -5.22 -19.54 2.25
CA GLN A 402 -4.93 -20.29 1.03
C GLN A 402 -6.18 -20.97 0.47
N HIS A 403 -6.23 -21.15 -0.85
CA HIS A 403 -7.35 -21.82 -1.50
C HIS A 403 -6.91 -22.68 -2.70
N GLU A 404 -7.61 -23.79 -2.95
CA GLU A 404 -7.28 -24.74 -4.02
C GLU A 404 -7.77 -24.28 -5.39
N ARG A 405 -8.90 -23.58 -5.45
CA ARG A 405 -9.56 -23.18 -6.70
C ARG A 405 -9.56 -21.65 -6.87
N PRO A 406 -8.40 -21.02 -7.13
CA PRO A 406 -8.29 -19.57 -7.21
C PRO A 406 -9.13 -18.96 -8.35
N ALA A 407 -9.25 -19.64 -9.50
CA ALA A 407 -10.01 -19.12 -10.62
C ALA A 407 -11.51 -18.94 -10.29
N GLU A 408 -12.11 -19.93 -9.64
CA GLU A 408 -13.53 -19.88 -9.24
C GLU A 408 -13.78 -18.77 -8.21
N LEU A 409 -12.87 -18.62 -7.23
CA LEU A 409 -12.92 -17.55 -6.24
C LEU A 409 -12.86 -16.16 -6.89
N ARG A 410 -11.92 -15.96 -7.82
CA ARG A 410 -11.81 -14.71 -8.60
C ARG A 410 -13.09 -14.42 -9.37
N ASP A 411 -13.62 -15.40 -10.11
CA ASP A 411 -14.79 -15.22 -10.97
C ASP A 411 -16.03 -14.86 -10.14
N THR A 412 -16.14 -15.45 -8.94
CA THR A 412 -17.22 -15.15 -8.00
C THR A 412 -17.10 -13.74 -7.45
N LEU A 413 -15.90 -13.32 -7.02
CA LEU A 413 -15.65 -11.95 -6.56
C LEU A 413 -15.93 -10.91 -7.65
N GLN A 414 -15.52 -11.18 -8.89
CA GLN A 414 -15.82 -10.30 -10.03
C GLN A 414 -17.32 -10.23 -10.31
N LEU A 415 -18.04 -11.34 -10.21
CA LEU A 415 -19.49 -11.36 -10.36
C LEU A 415 -20.19 -10.53 -9.28
N LEU A 416 -19.76 -10.66 -8.02
CA LEU A 416 -20.27 -9.84 -6.90
C LEU A 416 -20.00 -8.35 -7.13
N ARG A 417 -18.82 -7.99 -7.67
CA ARG A 417 -18.47 -6.61 -8.02
C ARG A 417 -19.41 -6.06 -9.10
N ARG A 418 -19.67 -6.84 -10.15
CA ARG A 418 -20.54 -6.46 -11.28
C ARG A 418 -22.01 -6.34 -10.89
N ARG A 419 -22.45 -7.04 -9.85
CA ARG A 419 -23.80 -6.92 -9.26
C ARG A 419 -23.91 -5.82 -8.20
N LYS A 420 -22.77 -5.22 -7.82
CA LYS A 420 -22.67 -4.24 -6.73
C LYS A 420 -23.00 -4.82 -5.35
N ASP A 421 -22.80 -6.13 -5.17
CA ASP A 421 -22.86 -6.80 -3.86
C ASP A 421 -21.61 -6.45 -3.03
N ILE A 422 -20.48 -6.29 -3.70
CA ILE A 422 -19.27 -5.64 -3.17
C ILE A 422 -19.03 -4.31 -3.89
N ASP A 423 -18.27 -3.42 -3.25
CA ASP A 423 -18.00 -2.10 -3.81
C ASP A 423 -17.28 -2.19 -5.17
N SER A 424 -17.70 -1.36 -6.14
CA SER A 424 -17.12 -1.30 -7.48
C SER A 424 -15.65 -0.89 -7.48
N GLU A 425 -15.17 -0.25 -6.42
CA GLU A 425 -13.77 0.10 -6.25
C GLU A 425 -12.88 -1.09 -5.89
N VAL A 426 -13.42 -2.21 -5.39
CA VAL A 426 -12.61 -3.36 -4.95
C VAL A 426 -11.81 -3.89 -6.14
N SER A 427 -10.50 -3.99 -5.97
CA SER A 427 -9.60 -4.54 -6.98
C SER A 427 -9.26 -5.99 -6.67
N ILE A 428 -9.28 -6.83 -7.71
CA ILE A 428 -9.11 -8.28 -7.68
C ILE A 428 -8.09 -8.65 -8.76
N GLN A 429 -6.87 -8.93 -8.33
CA GLN A 429 -5.76 -9.34 -9.19
C GLN A 429 -5.47 -10.84 -9.00
N GLN A 430 -5.18 -11.55 -10.10
CA GLN A 430 -4.72 -12.93 -10.05
C GLN A 430 -3.34 -13.07 -10.68
N ASP A 431 -2.32 -13.23 -9.85
CA ASP A 431 -0.96 -13.53 -10.29
C ASP A 431 -0.80 -15.04 -10.50
N LEU A 432 -0.92 -15.46 -11.75
CA LEU A 432 -0.76 -16.87 -12.14
C LEU A 432 0.67 -17.38 -11.93
N LYS A 433 1.68 -16.51 -12.00
CA LYS A 433 3.10 -16.91 -11.88
C LYS A 433 3.45 -17.28 -10.45
N ASN A 434 2.99 -16.47 -9.49
CA ASN A 434 3.26 -16.71 -8.07
C ASN A 434 2.13 -17.48 -7.35
N LEU A 435 1.06 -17.84 -8.06
CA LEU A 435 -0.16 -18.48 -7.51
C LEU A 435 -0.76 -17.63 -6.38
N GLU A 436 -1.05 -16.37 -6.67
CA GLU A 436 -1.58 -15.41 -5.69
C GLU A 436 -2.87 -14.78 -6.21
N ILE A 437 -3.82 -14.54 -5.31
CA ILE A 437 -4.93 -13.60 -5.52
C ILE A 437 -4.70 -12.43 -4.57
N LYS A 438 -4.74 -11.22 -5.09
CA LYS A 438 -4.61 -9.99 -4.30
C LYS A 438 -5.88 -9.18 -4.43
N ILE A 439 -6.47 -8.88 -3.29
CA ILE A 439 -7.67 -8.07 -3.17
C ILE A 439 -7.30 -6.77 -2.47
N SER A 440 -7.65 -5.63 -3.08
CA SER A 440 -7.39 -4.30 -2.53
C SER A 440 -8.69 -3.52 -2.37
N THR A 441 -8.96 -3.09 -1.14
CA THR A 441 -10.10 -2.23 -0.77
C THR A 441 -9.65 -0.86 -0.27
N ASP A 442 -8.34 -0.58 -0.33
CA ASP A 442 -7.77 0.66 0.16
C ASP A 442 -8.08 1.87 -0.73
N CYS A 443 -8.01 3.05 -0.11
CA CYS A 443 -8.26 4.34 -0.74
C CYS A 443 -7.03 4.86 -1.49
N GLY A 444 -7.26 5.78 -2.44
CA GLY A 444 -6.20 6.45 -3.20
C GLY A 444 -5.68 5.65 -4.39
N ARG A 445 -6.35 4.57 -4.81
CA ARG A 445 -6.04 3.86 -6.06
C ARG A 445 -6.61 4.66 -7.23
N CYS A 446 -5.81 4.86 -8.27
CA CYS A 446 -6.30 5.40 -9.52
C CYS A 446 -6.92 4.25 -10.32
N THR A 447 -8.19 4.41 -10.66
CA THR A 447 -8.94 3.49 -11.52
C THR A 447 -9.46 4.22 -12.75
N ARG A 448 -9.79 3.47 -13.79
CA ARG A 448 -10.50 4.00 -14.95
C ARG A 448 -11.59 3.04 -15.43
N PRO A 449 -12.73 3.58 -15.89
CA PRO A 449 -13.81 2.77 -16.40
C PRO A 449 -13.48 2.24 -17.80
N VAL A 450 -13.78 0.96 -18.01
CA VAL A 450 -13.68 0.29 -19.31
C VAL A 450 -14.96 -0.50 -19.58
N TYR A 451 -15.25 -0.79 -20.85
CA TYR A 451 -16.35 -1.69 -21.19
C TYR A 451 -15.98 -3.12 -20.88
N ILE A 452 -16.92 -3.87 -20.32
CA ILE A 452 -16.78 -5.32 -20.14
C ILE A 452 -17.05 -6.02 -21.46
N VAL A 453 -16.18 -6.95 -21.84
CA VAL A 453 -16.33 -7.81 -23.01
C VAL A 453 -16.85 -9.17 -22.57
N ASP A 454 -17.90 -9.65 -23.22
CA ASP A 454 -18.37 -11.01 -23.07
C ASP A 454 -17.36 -11.99 -23.70
N TYR A 455 -16.78 -12.86 -22.88
CA TYR A 455 -15.67 -13.70 -23.29
C TYR A 455 -16.02 -14.67 -24.43
N PRO A 456 -17.16 -15.40 -24.42
CA PRO A 456 -17.51 -16.32 -25.50
C PRO A 456 -17.84 -15.63 -26.82
N THR A 457 -18.59 -14.52 -26.79
CA THR A 457 -18.98 -13.81 -28.01
C THR A 457 -17.91 -12.86 -28.53
N GLN A 458 -16.98 -12.42 -27.67
CA GLN A 458 -16.03 -11.34 -27.91
C GLN A 458 -16.75 -10.06 -28.39
N THR A 459 -17.80 -9.66 -27.67
CA THR A 459 -18.53 -8.41 -27.91
C THR A 459 -18.67 -7.64 -26.60
N VAL A 460 -18.78 -6.31 -26.66
CA VAL A 460 -19.05 -5.50 -25.47
C VAL A 460 -20.46 -5.77 -24.94
N LEU A 461 -20.62 -5.78 -23.61
CA LEU A 461 -21.93 -6.01 -22.98
C LEU A 461 -22.89 -4.82 -23.17
N ILE A 462 -22.37 -3.62 -23.38
CA ILE A 462 -23.20 -2.44 -23.67
C ILE A 462 -23.78 -2.54 -25.10
N ASN A 463 -25.06 -2.22 -25.25
CA ASN A 463 -25.77 -2.28 -26.53
C ASN A 463 -26.47 -0.94 -26.84
N ALA A 464 -27.08 -0.84 -28.02
CA ALA A 464 -27.75 0.38 -28.47
C ALA A 464 -28.95 0.78 -27.59
N GLU A 465 -29.66 -0.19 -27.00
CA GLU A 465 -30.79 0.10 -26.09
C GLU A 465 -30.31 0.80 -24.82
N HIS A 466 -29.21 0.33 -24.22
CA HIS A 466 -28.59 0.97 -23.06
C HIS A 466 -28.17 2.41 -23.37
N VAL A 467 -27.62 2.66 -24.56
CA VAL A 467 -27.22 4.01 -25.00
C VAL A 467 -28.44 4.92 -25.13
N GLU A 468 -29.56 4.42 -25.64
CA GLU A 468 -30.79 5.20 -25.77
C GLU A 468 -31.39 5.57 -24.41
N LYS A 469 -31.34 4.65 -23.43
CA LYS A 469 -31.75 4.94 -22.04
C LYS A 469 -30.92 6.04 -21.38
N ILE A 470 -29.62 6.14 -21.72
CA ILE A 470 -28.77 7.23 -21.24
C ILE A 470 -29.16 8.55 -21.91
N LYS A 471 -29.40 8.53 -23.22
CA LYS A 471 -29.78 9.73 -23.99
C LYS A 471 -31.14 10.30 -23.56
N SER A 472 -32.09 9.42 -23.25
CA SER A 472 -33.40 9.80 -22.72
C SER A 472 -33.34 10.32 -21.28
N GLY A 473 -32.21 10.13 -20.59
CA GLY A 473 -32.04 10.47 -19.18
C GLY A 473 -32.68 9.47 -18.21
N GLU A 474 -33.15 8.33 -18.71
CA GLU A 474 -33.67 7.23 -17.87
C GLU A 474 -32.55 6.62 -17.02
N TRP A 475 -31.36 6.46 -17.61
CA TRP A 475 -30.18 5.92 -16.94
C TRP A 475 -29.11 6.99 -16.72
N VAL A 476 -28.49 6.93 -15.55
CA VAL A 476 -27.26 7.67 -15.25
C VAL A 476 -26.04 6.76 -15.30
N TRP A 477 -24.84 7.33 -15.25
CA TRP A 477 -23.57 6.57 -15.24
C TRP A 477 -23.55 5.44 -14.18
N GLY A 478 -24.15 5.70 -13.02
CA GLY A 478 -24.26 4.73 -11.95
C GLY A 478 -25.03 3.46 -12.32
N ASP A 479 -25.95 3.52 -13.27
CA ASP A 479 -26.74 2.37 -13.70
C ASP A 479 -25.95 1.47 -14.66
N LEU A 480 -24.98 2.01 -15.40
CA LEU A 480 -24.04 1.19 -16.18
C LEU A 480 -23.21 0.26 -15.29
N MET A 481 -22.77 0.78 -14.13
CA MET A 481 -22.05 -0.02 -13.13
C MET A 481 -22.95 -1.08 -12.51
N LYS A 482 -24.17 -0.70 -12.07
CA LYS A 482 -25.12 -1.65 -11.45
C LYS A 482 -25.52 -2.81 -12.35
N ASN A 483 -25.57 -2.56 -13.66
CA ASN A 483 -25.91 -3.58 -14.66
C ASN A 483 -24.67 -4.35 -15.18
N GLY A 484 -23.48 -4.12 -14.61
CA GLY A 484 -22.26 -4.82 -15.02
C GLY A 484 -21.86 -4.59 -16.47
N LEU A 485 -22.07 -3.38 -16.99
CA LEU A 485 -21.73 -3.01 -18.38
C LEU A 485 -20.34 -2.38 -18.48
N ILE A 486 -19.91 -1.72 -17.40
CA ILE A 486 -18.59 -1.13 -17.25
C ILE A 486 -17.97 -1.59 -15.93
N GLU A 487 -16.64 -1.59 -15.89
CA GLU A 487 -15.87 -1.95 -14.70
C GLU A 487 -14.73 -0.94 -14.51
N TYR A 488 -14.42 -0.61 -13.26
CA TYR A 488 -13.29 0.27 -12.95
C TYR A 488 -12.06 -0.59 -12.70
N LEU A 489 -11.04 -0.44 -13.53
CA LEU A 489 -9.77 -1.14 -13.38
C LEU A 489 -8.72 -0.22 -12.78
N ASP A 490 -7.99 -0.70 -11.79
CA ASP A 490 -6.75 -0.07 -11.36
C ASP A 490 -5.53 -0.62 -12.11
N ALA A 491 -4.40 0.07 -11.96
CA ALA A 491 -3.14 -0.30 -12.62
C ALA A 491 -2.62 -1.70 -12.25
N GLU A 492 -3.02 -2.32 -11.14
CA GLU A 492 -2.60 -3.70 -10.83
C GLU A 492 -3.52 -4.73 -11.50
N GLU A 493 -4.83 -4.46 -11.61
CA GLU A 493 -5.77 -5.30 -12.37
C GLU A 493 -5.53 -5.27 -13.87
N GLU A 494 -5.01 -4.16 -14.39
CA GLU A 494 -4.63 -4.02 -15.80
C GLU A 494 -3.58 -5.04 -16.23
N GLU A 495 -2.63 -5.40 -15.34
CA GLU A 495 -1.62 -6.42 -15.61
C GLU A 495 -2.22 -7.83 -15.82
N CYS A 496 -3.46 -8.05 -15.36
CA CYS A 496 -4.20 -9.29 -15.53
C CYS A 496 -5.31 -9.20 -16.59
N SER A 497 -5.45 -8.05 -17.25
CA SER A 497 -6.53 -7.77 -18.19
C SER A 497 -6.02 -7.61 -19.62
N MET A 498 -6.86 -7.95 -20.60
CA MET A 498 -6.57 -7.74 -22.02
C MET A 498 -7.60 -6.76 -22.59
N ILE A 499 -7.16 -5.53 -22.86
CA ILE A 499 -8.03 -4.41 -23.21
C ILE A 499 -7.90 -4.11 -24.71
N ALA A 500 -9.01 -4.16 -25.44
CA ALA A 500 -9.07 -3.74 -26.84
C ALA A 500 -9.05 -2.21 -26.94
N MET A 501 -8.31 -1.65 -27.89
CA MET A 501 -8.24 -0.20 -28.08
C MET A 501 -9.50 0.34 -28.75
N PHE A 502 -10.03 -0.41 -29.71
CA PHE A 502 -11.27 -0.11 -30.42
C PHE A 502 -12.22 -1.30 -30.38
N ILE A 503 -13.53 -1.03 -30.40
CA ILE A 503 -14.55 -2.10 -30.38
C ILE A 503 -14.43 -2.95 -31.66
N GLU A 504 -14.01 -2.37 -32.77
CA GLU A 504 -13.75 -3.04 -34.04
C GLU A 504 -12.64 -4.10 -33.96
N ASP A 505 -11.70 -3.96 -33.01
CA ASP A 505 -10.61 -4.93 -32.81
C ASP A 505 -11.11 -6.26 -32.23
N LEU A 506 -12.30 -6.26 -31.63
CA LEU A 506 -12.94 -7.48 -31.11
C LEU A 506 -13.45 -8.40 -32.24
N VAL A 507 -13.59 -7.87 -33.46
CA VAL A 507 -14.10 -8.63 -34.61
C VAL A 507 -13.07 -9.67 -35.06
N LYS A 508 -13.46 -10.95 -35.06
CA LYS A 508 -12.59 -12.13 -35.27
C LYS A 508 -11.68 -12.10 -36.50
N THR A 509 -12.04 -11.38 -37.55
CA THR A 509 -11.22 -11.28 -38.79
C THR A 509 -10.04 -10.31 -38.66
N ARG A 510 -10.06 -9.41 -37.68
CA ARG A 510 -9.01 -8.41 -37.42
C ARG A 510 -8.36 -8.56 -36.03
N ALA A 511 -8.87 -9.45 -35.21
CA ALA A 511 -8.46 -9.60 -33.82
C ALA A 511 -7.04 -10.21 -33.71
N TYR A 512 -6.08 -9.42 -33.23
CA TYR A 512 -4.74 -9.86 -32.82
C TYR A 512 -4.81 -10.90 -31.69
N CYS A 513 -5.77 -10.71 -30.78
CA CYS A 513 -6.03 -11.57 -29.63
C CYS A 513 -7.50 -12.02 -29.65
N ARG A 514 -7.80 -13.24 -29.19
CA ARG A 514 -9.18 -13.77 -29.11
C ARG A 514 -9.71 -13.86 -27.67
N THR A 515 -8.97 -13.30 -26.73
CA THR A 515 -9.22 -13.43 -25.30
C THR A 515 -9.26 -12.04 -24.66
N TYR A 516 -9.85 -11.06 -25.34
CA TYR A 516 -10.08 -9.75 -24.75
C TYR A 516 -11.05 -9.88 -23.58
N THR A 517 -10.73 -9.17 -22.50
CA THR A 517 -11.56 -9.10 -21.28
C THR A 517 -12.33 -7.78 -21.21
N HIS A 518 -11.77 -6.71 -21.77
CA HIS A 518 -12.37 -5.38 -21.76
C HIS A 518 -12.09 -4.64 -23.07
N ALA A 519 -12.76 -3.51 -23.26
CA ALA A 519 -12.49 -2.57 -24.33
C ALA A 519 -12.43 -1.13 -23.80
N GLU A 520 -11.56 -0.32 -24.39
CA GLU A 520 -11.46 1.10 -24.09
C GLU A 520 -12.76 1.82 -24.45
N ILE A 521 -13.16 2.79 -23.62
CA ILE A 521 -14.35 3.60 -23.93
C ILE A 521 -14.04 4.52 -25.11
N HIS A 522 -12.94 5.27 -25.01
CA HIS A 522 -12.40 6.04 -26.11
C HIS A 522 -10.94 6.42 -25.84
N PRO A 523 -9.99 6.21 -26.76
CA PRO A 523 -8.56 6.47 -26.51
C PRO A 523 -8.22 7.93 -26.13
N ALA A 524 -9.04 8.90 -26.52
CA ALA A 524 -8.83 10.30 -26.13
C ALA A 524 -9.04 10.58 -24.63
N MET A 525 -9.63 9.66 -23.88
CA MET A 525 -9.87 9.84 -22.44
C MET A 525 -8.59 9.77 -21.59
N ILE A 526 -7.46 9.40 -22.19
CA ILE A 526 -6.14 9.39 -21.55
C ILE A 526 -5.59 10.79 -21.26
N PHE A 527 -6.12 11.84 -21.90
CA PHE A 527 -5.64 13.21 -21.74
C PHE A 527 -6.19 13.86 -20.46
N GLY A 528 -5.54 14.97 -20.05
CA GLY A 528 -5.94 15.82 -18.93
C GLY A 528 -6.96 16.88 -19.36
N ILE A 529 -6.95 18.03 -18.67
CA ILE A 529 -7.87 19.15 -18.93
C ILE A 529 -7.16 20.27 -19.70
#